data_AF-A0A8H4UN53-F1
#
_entry.id   AF-A0A8H4UN53-F1
#
_cell.length_a   1.000
_cell.length_b   1.000
_cell.length_c   1.000
_cell.angle_alpha   90.00
_cell.angle_beta   90.00
_cell.angle_gamma   90.00
#
_symmetry.space_group_name_H-M   'P 1'
#
loop_
_entity.id
_entity.type
_entity.pdbx_description
1 polymer ?
#
loop_
_entity_poly.entity_id
_entity_poly.type
_entity_poly.pdbx_seq_one_letter_code
_entity_poly.pdbx_strand_id
1 'polypeptide(L)'
;MHLVPKEIDKLVISQLGVLAQRRLARGVRLNHSEAAALIANNLHELIRDGNHSVADLMTLGATMLGRRHVLPSVCSTLQEIQVEGTFPCGTYLVTVHNPISSNDGDIHRALYASFLPVPDAKVFPMASSEEYEPKKQPGAVVTASAKVALNQGRQRIRLRVTSKGDRPIQVGSHYHFIETNPYLDFDRVRAYGFRLDIPAGTSVRFEPGDTKTVTLVEIGGNRIIRGGNNLAAGAVDLSRADEIIARLQDAGFAHTPEPAGDMAYIDTFEMDRAAYATMFGPTAGDLVRLGSTDLWVSIESDMTVYGDECKFGGGKTLREGMGQATGRSDAETLDLVVTNALIIDWTGIYKADIGVKEGMIVAIGKAGNPDVMDGVTPGMIVGSCTDVVAGENKIVTAGAIDSHIHFICPQQVPEALASGVTTMLGGGTGPSAGTNATTCTPGAHYMRQMLQACDTLPINIGITAKGNDSSPEALREQVVAGACGLKLHEDWGSTPAAIDACLTVCDELDVQCLIHTDTLNESSFVEST
;
A
#
# COMPACT_ATOMS: atom_id res chain seq x y z
N MET A 1 13.36 37.12 -1.87
CA MET A 1 13.66 35.83 -2.52
C MET A 1 12.48 35.45 -3.40
N HIS A 2 12.72 34.82 -4.55
CA HIS A 2 11.66 34.29 -5.41
C HIS A 2 11.55 32.78 -5.17
N LEU A 3 11.15 32.40 -3.94
CA LEU A 3 11.14 31.00 -3.53
C LEU A 3 10.07 30.22 -4.29
N VAL A 4 10.46 29.13 -4.95
CA VAL A 4 9.54 28.17 -5.56
C VAL A 4 9.09 27.12 -4.53
N PRO A 5 7.96 26.41 -4.73
CA PRO A 5 7.42 25.47 -3.73
C PRO A 5 8.45 24.46 -3.20
N LYS A 6 9.22 23.82 -4.08
CA LYS A 6 10.27 22.87 -3.67
C LYS A 6 11.33 23.48 -2.73
N GLU A 7 11.63 24.77 -2.86
CA GLU A 7 12.59 25.46 -1.98
C GLU A 7 11.98 25.70 -0.60
N ILE A 8 10.69 26.00 -0.52
CA ILE A 8 9.94 26.10 0.75
C ILE A 8 9.95 24.75 1.46
N ASP A 9 9.71 23.65 0.74
CA ASP A 9 9.76 22.29 1.32
C ASP A 9 11.17 21.97 1.86
N LYS A 10 12.23 22.35 1.14
CA LYS A 10 13.60 22.16 1.61
C LYS A 10 13.92 23.00 2.85
N LEU A 11 13.34 24.19 2.98
CA LEU A 11 13.47 24.98 4.21
C LEU A 11 12.79 24.30 5.39
N VAL A 12 11.63 23.65 5.20
CA VAL A 12 10.97 22.85 6.26
C VAL A 12 11.86 21.68 6.67
N ILE A 13 12.40 20.92 5.71
CA ILE A 13 13.34 19.83 5.99
C ILE A 13 14.55 20.33 6.78
N SER A 14 15.10 21.49 6.40
CA SER A 14 16.24 22.09 7.10
C SER A 14 15.90 22.47 8.54
N GLN A 15 14.73 23.09 8.78
CA GLN A 15 14.29 23.42 10.13
C GLN A 15 14.13 22.17 11.01
N LEU A 16 13.56 21.09 10.47
CA LEU A 16 13.44 19.80 11.17
C LEU A 16 14.81 19.16 11.42
N GLY A 17 15.72 19.23 10.46
CA GLY A 17 17.08 18.72 10.60
C GLY A 17 17.87 19.46 11.67
N VAL A 18 17.81 20.80 11.69
CA VAL A 18 18.45 21.63 12.74
C VAL A 18 17.85 21.36 14.11
N LEU A 19 16.53 21.15 14.21
CA LEU A 19 15.88 20.73 15.45
C LEU A 19 16.44 19.38 15.93
N ALA A 20 16.56 18.40 15.02
CA ALA A 20 17.13 17.09 15.32
C ALA A 20 18.61 17.19 15.73
N GLN A 21 19.42 18.03 15.08
CA GLN A 21 20.81 18.31 15.48
C GLN A 21 20.88 18.88 16.90
N ARG A 22 19.99 19.82 17.28
CA ARG A 22 19.92 20.35 18.65
C ARG A 22 19.49 19.32 19.69
N ARG A 23 18.66 18.34 19.30
CA ARG A 23 18.28 17.20 20.15
C ARG A 23 19.46 16.25 20.34
N LEU A 24 20.12 15.89 19.24
CA LEU A 24 21.32 15.05 19.25
C LEU A 24 22.44 15.68 20.08
N ALA A 25 22.72 16.98 19.90
CA ALA A 25 23.79 17.68 20.62
C ALA A 25 23.62 17.69 22.16
N ARG A 26 22.41 17.47 22.67
CA ARG A 26 22.12 17.36 24.11
C ARG A 26 21.88 15.91 24.58
N GLY A 27 22.19 14.91 23.77
CA GLY A 27 22.12 13.49 24.15
C GLY A 27 20.78 12.79 23.89
N VAL A 28 19.87 13.38 23.10
CA VAL A 28 18.60 12.71 22.76
C VAL A 28 18.82 11.65 21.69
N ARG A 29 18.33 10.43 21.94
CA ARG A 29 18.24 9.37 20.92
C ARG A 29 17.11 9.70 19.95
N LEU A 30 17.45 9.90 18.69
CA LEU A 30 16.51 10.38 17.68
C LEU A 30 15.51 9.29 17.28
N ASN A 31 14.25 9.67 17.06
CA ASN A 31 13.25 8.81 16.44
C ASN A 31 13.40 8.78 14.90
N HIS A 32 12.51 8.07 14.22
CA HIS A 32 12.55 7.90 12.76
C HIS A 32 12.56 9.25 12.02
N SER A 33 11.58 10.11 12.29
CA SER A 33 11.42 11.40 11.61
C SER A 33 12.59 12.34 11.86
N GLU A 34 13.11 12.35 13.09
CA GLU A 34 14.27 13.17 13.47
C GLU A 34 15.56 12.70 12.80
N ALA A 35 15.79 11.38 12.76
CA ALA A 35 16.97 10.81 12.10
C ALA A 35 16.93 11.06 10.58
N ALA A 36 15.77 10.86 9.95
CA ALA A 36 15.57 11.14 8.53
C ALA A 36 15.80 12.63 8.21
N ALA A 37 15.22 13.54 9.00
CA ALA A 37 15.37 14.97 8.80
C ALA A 37 16.81 15.45 8.99
N LEU A 38 17.52 14.92 10.00
CA LEU A 38 18.93 15.25 10.25
C LEU A 38 19.81 14.84 9.06
N ILE A 39 19.70 13.59 8.62
CA ILE A 39 20.50 13.09 7.51
C ILE A 39 20.16 13.87 6.24
N ALA A 40 18.88 14.10 5.95
CA ALA A 40 18.46 14.84 4.77
C ALA A 40 18.96 16.29 4.77
N ASN A 41 18.89 16.98 5.91
CA ASN A 41 19.44 18.33 6.06
C ASN A 41 20.95 18.35 5.80
N ASN A 42 21.71 17.43 6.40
CA ASN A 42 23.16 17.40 6.22
C ASN A 42 23.55 17.05 4.78
N LEU A 43 22.79 16.17 4.11
CA LEU A 43 22.98 15.91 2.68
C LEU A 43 22.76 17.18 1.88
N HIS A 44 21.72 17.98 2.13
CA HIS A 44 21.53 19.25 1.45
C HIS A 44 22.69 20.23 1.66
N GLU A 45 23.23 20.34 2.88
CA GLU A 45 24.39 21.19 3.16
C GLU A 45 25.64 20.72 2.42
N LEU A 46 25.91 19.42 2.43
CA LEU A 46 27.05 18.85 1.70
C LEU A 46 26.89 18.98 0.17
N ILE A 47 25.66 18.89 -0.35
CA ILE A 47 25.36 19.19 -1.77
C ILE A 47 25.64 20.66 -2.05
N ARG A 48 25.23 21.55 -1.16
CA ARG A 48 25.41 23.00 -1.30
C ARG A 48 26.88 23.40 -1.34
N ASP A 49 27.74 22.71 -0.59
CA ASP A 49 29.18 22.95 -0.62
C ASP A 49 29.85 22.56 -1.94
N GLY A 50 29.24 21.64 -2.70
CA GLY A 50 29.70 21.29 -4.06
C GLY A 50 30.97 20.45 -4.12
N ASN A 51 31.44 19.91 -2.98
CA ASN A 51 32.69 19.15 -2.88
C ASN A 51 32.50 17.62 -2.97
N HIS A 52 31.26 17.14 -3.11
CA HIS A 52 30.93 15.73 -3.10
C HIS A 52 30.10 15.33 -4.32
N SER A 53 30.40 14.17 -4.89
CA SER A 53 29.56 13.53 -5.89
C SER A 53 28.33 12.87 -5.24
N VAL A 54 27.36 12.48 -6.06
CA VAL A 54 26.22 11.67 -5.59
C VAL A 54 26.70 10.41 -4.87
N ALA A 55 27.68 9.69 -5.44
CA ALA A 55 28.21 8.45 -4.86
C ALA A 55 28.88 8.66 -3.50
N ASP A 56 29.60 9.78 -3.32
CA ASP A 56 30.20 10.14 -2.03
C ASP A 56 29.11 10.34 -0.97
N LEU A 57 28.04 11.06 -1.32
CA LEU A 57 26.94 11.38 -0.42
C LEU A 57 26.11 10.16 -0.03
N MET A 58 25.92 9.20 -0.95
CA MET A 58 25.30 7.91 -0.63
C MET A 58 26.05 7.21 0.50
N THR A 59 27.39 7.23 0.47
CA THR A 59 28.23 6.61 1.48
C THR A 59 28.25 7.44 2.77
N LEU A 60 28.43 8.76 2.66
CA LEU A 60 28.54 9.66 3.81
C LEU A 60 27.26 9.66 4.66
N GLY A 61 26.09 9.67 4.03
CA GLY A 61 24.80 9.64 4.73
C GLY A 61 24.66 8.44 5.66
N ALA A 62 25.19 7.28 5.26
CA ALA A 62 25.16 6.05 6.08
C ALA A 62 26.15 6.04 7.26
N THR A 63 26.97 7.09 7.39
CA THR A 63 27.95 7.22 8.48
C THR A 63 27.55 8.24 9.53
N MET A 64 26.53 9.08 9.29
CA MET A 64 26.20 10.19 10.19
C MET A 64 25.69 9.71 11.55
N LEU A 65 24.72 8.79 11.57
CA LEU A 65 24.10 8.28 12.79
C LEU A 65 24.44 6.80 13.01
N GLY A 66 24.59 6.43 14.28
CA GLY A 66 24.81 5.05 14.70
C GLY A 66 23.65 4.54 15.56
N ARG A 67 23.60 3.23 15.84
CA ARG A 67 22.53 2.60 16.63
C ARG A 67 22.31 3.25 18.01
N ARG A 68 23.37 3.75 18.64
CA ARG A 68 23.26 4.45 19.94
C ARG A 68 22.60 5.83 19.84
N HIS A 69 22.64 6.46 18.67
CA HIS A 69 22.16 7.81 18.43
C HIS A 69 20.67 7.87 18.09
N VAL A 70 20.05 6.72 17.85
CA VAL A 70 18.65 6.60 17.46
C VAL A 70 17.92 5.63 18.38
N LEU A 71 16.59 5.68 18.40
CA LEU A 71 15.77 4.64 19.03
C LEU A 71 15.96 3.30 18.29
N PRO A 72 15.89 2.13 18.97
CA PRO A 72 16.17 0.84 18.35
C PRO A 72 15.34 0.55 17.08
N SER A 73 14.07 0.95 17.09
CA SER A 73 13.15 0.77 15.96
C SER A 73 13.54 1.57 14.72
N VAL A 74 14.40 2.59 14.83
CA VAL A 74 14.87 3.35 13.67
C VAL A 74 15.75 2.49 12.77
N CYS A 75 16.50 1.55 13.35
CA CYS A 75 17.34 0.61 12.60
C CYS A 75 16.54 -0.29 11.65
N SER A 76 15.28 -0.58 11.98
CA SER A 76 14.39 -1.41 11.16
C SER A 76 13.46 -0.57 10.28
N THR A 77 13.00 0.59 10.76
CA THR A 77 12.04 1.43 10.02
C THR A 77 12.69 2.35 8.99
N LEU A 78 13.93 2.82 9.21
CA LEU A 78 14.62 3.75 8.32
C LEU A 78 15.63 3.00 7.43
N GLN A 79 15.12 2.29 6.42
CA GLN A 79 15.93 1.50 5.48
C GLN A 79 16.50 2.31 4.32
N GLU A 80 15.86 3.42 3.96
CA GLU A 80 16.26 4.26 2.85
C GLU A 80 15.89 5.73 3.11
N ILE A 81 16.74 6.63 2.64
CA ILE A 81 16.46 8.08 2.58
C ILE A 81 16.77 8.55 1.16
N GLN A 82 15.84 9.32 0.61
CA GLN A 82 15.96 9.91 -0.71
C GLN A 82 15.89 11.42 -0.60
N VAL A 83 16.89 12.10 -1.15
CA VAL A 83 16.98 13.56 -1.14
C VAL A 83 17.49 14.06 -2.47
N GLU A 84 16.74 14.93 -3.11
CA GLU A 84 17.24 15.68 -4.27
C GLU A 84 17.95 16.94 -3.80
N GLY A 85 19.00 17.38 -4.48
CA GLY A 85 19.62 18.68 -4.21
C GLY A 85 20.24 19.28 -5.46
N THR A 86 20.49 20.59 -5.41
CA THR A 86 21.12 21.33 -6.51
C THR A 86 22.63 21.30 -6.37
N PHE A 87 23.25 20.36 -7.06
CA PHE A 87 24.70 20.28 -7.24
C PHE A 87 25.18 21.39 -8.19
N PRO A 88 26.50 21.65 -8.27
CA PRO A 88 27.06 22.57 -9.25
C PRO A 88 26.66 22.27 -10.70
N CYS A 89 26.36 21.00 -11.02
CA CYS A 89 25.97 20.53 -12.35
C CYS A 89 24.45 20.29 -12.52
N GLY A 90 23.61 20.73 -11.59
CA GLY A 90 22.15 20.60 -11.68
C GLY A 90 21.53 19.82 -10.52
N THR A 91 20.23 19.50 -10.64
CA THR A 91 19.51 18.75 -9.60
C THR A 91 19.70 17.24 -9.79
N TYR A 92 20.12 16.55 -8.73
CA TYR A 92 20.28 15.09 -8.72
C TYR A 92 19.69 14.50 -7.44
N LEU A 93 19.24 13.24 -7.55
CA LEU A 93 18.78 12.42 -6.44
C LEU A 93 19.98 11.73 -5.76
N VAL A 94 20.02 11.81 -4.43
CA VAL A 94 20.88 11.00 -3.57
C VAL A 94 20.01 10.01 -2.82
N THR A 95 20.37 8.73 -2.87
CA THR A 95 19.69 7.66 -2.11
C THR A 95 20.67 7.03 -1.13
N VAL A 96 20.37 7.14 0.17
CA VAL A 96 21.16 6.50 1.23
C VAL A 96 20.43 5.24 1.67
N HIS A 97 21.01 4.08 1.37
CA HIS A 97 20.51 2.79 1.85
C HIS A 97 21.09 2.46 3.22
N ASN A 98 20.28 1.88 4.10
CA ASN A 98 20.65 1.48 5.46
C ASN A 98 21.40 2.59 6.22
N PRO A 99 20.80 3.80 6.36
CA PRO A 99 21.46 4.96 6.94
C PRO A 99 22.03 4.74 8.35
N ILE A 100 21.47 3.77 9.10
CA ILE A 100 21.97 3.37 10.43
C ILE A 100 22.77 2.07 10.28
N SER A 101 24.00 2.19 9.79
CA SER A 101 24.84 1.03 9.40
C SER A 101 25.86 0.60 10.46
N SER A 102 26.10 1.43 11.49
CA SER A 102 27.13 1.20 12.52
C SER A 102 26.63 1.49 13.94
N ASN A 103 27.38 1.06 14.96
CA ASN A 103 27.00 1.34 16.35
C ASN A 103 27.22 2.80 16.77
N ASP A 104 28.25 3.42 16.20
CA ASP A 104 28.76 4.73 16.63
C ASP A 104 28.45 5.83 15.61
N GLY A 105 28.49 5.57 14.30
CA GLY A 105 28.42 6.64 13.32
C GLY A 105 29.52 7.70 13.52
N ASP A 106 29.25 8.91 13.02
CA ASP A 106 30.18 10.05 13.06
C ASP A 106 29.39 11.30 13.45
N ILE A 107 29.37 11.60 14.75
CA ILE A 107 28.59 12.72 15.30
C ILE A 107 29.08 14.07 14.75
N HIS A 108 30.36 14.20 14.41
CA HIS A 108 30.88 15.42 13.79
C HIS A 108 30.21 15.66 12.43
N ARG A 109 30.02 14.60 11.64
CA ARG A 109 29.22 14.67 10.40
C ARG A 109 27.74 14.87 10.68
N ALA A 110 27.19 14.26 11.72
CA ALA A 110 25.78 14.45 12.10
C ALA A 110 25.47 15.90 12.50
N LEU A 111 26.44 16.62 13.07
CA LEU A 111 26.34 18.02 13.46
C LEU A 111 26.99 18.98 12.46
N TYR A 112 27.27 18.51 11.23
CA TYR A 112 27.85 19.33 10.16
C TYR A 112 27.03 20.61 9.94
N ALA A 113 27.73 21.72 9.69
CA ALA A 113 27.17 23.07 9.49
C ALA A 113 26.28 23.63 10.63
N SER A 114 26.08 22.89 11.72
CA SER A 114 25.19 23.32 12.82
C SER A 114 25.83 24.29 13.81
N PHE A 115 27.18 24.30 13.87
CA PHE A 115 27.99 24.99 14.87
C PHE A 115 27.66 24.61 16.34
N LEU A 116 26.97 23.49 16.55
CA LEU A 116 26.69 22.96 17.87
C LEU A 116 27.90 22.23 18.45
N PRO A 117 28.07 22.23 19.79
CA PRO A 117 29.11 21.43 20.42
C PRO A 117 28.82 19.94 20.22
N VAL A 118 29.87 19.16 19.98
CA VAL A 118 29.77 17.71 19.86
C VAL A 118 29.63 17.10 21.27
N PRO A 119 28.57 16.34 21.55
CA PRO A 119 28.38 15.70 22.86
C PRO A 119 29.40 14.58 23.11
N ASP A 120 29.70 14.33 24.38
CA ASP A 120 30.50 13.16 24.80
C ASP A 120 29.74 11.87 24.47
N ALA A 121 30.40 10.89 23.85
CA ALA A 121 29.80 9.62 23.46
C ALA A 121 29.11 8.87 24.62
N LYS A 122 29.51 9.12 25.88
CA LYS A 122 28.91 8.51 27.07
C LYS A 122 27.44 8.88 27.30
N VAL A 123 26.95 9.97 26.70
CA VAL A 123 25.53 10.35 26.81
C VAL A 123 24.62 9.42 25.99
N PHE A 124 25.21 8.60 25.11
CA PHE A 124 24.51 7.63 24.26
C PHE A 124 24.87 6.18 24.62
N PRO A 125 24.35 5.65 25.72
CA PRO A 125 24.52 4.23 26.03
C PRO A 125 23.84 3.36 24.96
N MET A 126 24.43 2.21 24.67
CA MET A 126 23.80 1.22 23.80
C MET A 126 22.54 0.66 24.47
N ALA A 127 21.46 0.54 23.69
CA ALA A 127 20.30 -0.25 24.08
C ALA A 127 20.66 -1.73 24.26
N SER A 128 19.79 -2.44 24.98
CA SER A 128 19.90 -3.90 25.13
C SER A 128 19.83 -4.59 23.76
N SER A 129 20.53 -5.72 23.59
CA SER A 129 20.51 -6.48 22.34
C SER A 129 19.11 -6.98 21.97
N GLU A 130 18.28 -7.23 22.99
CA GLU A 130 16.90 -7.69 22.82
C GLU A 130 16.02 -6.68 22.08
N GLU A 131 16.23 -5.38 22.27
CA GLU A 131 15.46 -4.32 21.59
C GLU A 131 15.64 -4.32 20.06
N TYR A 132 16.69 -4.98 19.56
CA TYR A 132 16.97 -5.12 18.12
C TYR A 132 16.49 -6.45 17.53
N GLU A 133 15.85 -7.32 18.33
CA GLU A 133 15.31 -8.58 17.84
C GLU A 133 14.29 -8.33 16.72
N PRO A 134 14.36 -9.06 15.58
CA PRO A 134 13.45 -8.86 14.46
C PRO A 134 11.97 -8.89 14.84
N LYS A 135 11.59 -9.76 15.79
CA LYS A 135 10.19 -9.90 16.25
C LYS A 135 9.69 -8.72 17.08
N LYS A 136 10.59 -7.96 17.72
CA LYS A 136 10.23 -6.76 18.50
C LYS A 136 10.18 -5.50 17.63
N GLN A 137 10.57 -5.59 16.36
CA GLN A 137 10.54 -4.44 15.46
C GLN A 137 9.11 -4.08 15.05
N PRO A 138 8.83 -2.78 14.79
CA PRO A 138 7.52 -2.38 14.31
C PRO A 138 7.17 -3.04 12.97
N GLY A 139 5.95 -3.57 12.84
CA GLY A 139 5.52 -4.24 11.60
C GLY A 139 6.20 -5.60 11.34
N ALA A 140 6.83 -6.21 12.35
CA ALA A 140 7.51 -7.49 12.21
C ALA A 140 6.57 -8.59 11.67
N VAL A 141 7.12 -9.42 10.77
CA VAL A 141 6.42 -10.58 10.20
C VAL A 141 7.08 -11.86 10.71
N VAL A 142 6.28 -12.79 11.23
CA VAL A 142 6.71 -14.14 11.60
C VAL A 142 6.01 -15.10 10.66
N THR A 143 6.80 -15.72 9.77
CA THR A 143 6.29 -16.70 8.82
C THR A 143 6.18 -18.09 9.44
N ALA A 144 5.21 -18.89 8.98
CA ALA A 144 5.20 -20.30 9.34
C ALA A 144 6.36 -21.07 8.68
N SER A 145 6.65 -22.29 9.15
CA SER A 145 7.79 -23.08 8.70
C SER A 145 7.60 -23.80 7.36
N ALA A 146 6.35 -24.01 6.93
CA ALA A 146 6.04 -24.72 5.69
C ALA A 146 6.34 -23.87 4.46
N LYS A 147 6.98 -24.46 3.44
CA LYS A 147 7.20 -23.81 2.14
C LYS A 147 5.90 -23.63 1.37
N VAL A 148 5.90 -22.72 0.41
CA VAL A 148 4.75 -22.42 -0.46
C VAL A 148 4.95 -23.12 -1.80
N ALA A 149 4.06 -24.06 -2.14
CA ALA A 149 4.07 -24.75 -3.43
C ALA A 149 3.39 -23.88 -4.49
N LEU A 150 4.11 -23.50 -5.53
CA LEU A 150 3.60 -22.65 -6.61
C LEU A 150 3.01 -23.49 -7.75
N ASN A 151 1.97 -22.98 -8.40
CA ASN A 151 1.32 -23.58 -9.58
C ASN A 151 0.96 -25.06 -9.37
N GLN A 152 0.43 -25.38 -8.20
CA GLN A 152 0.13 -26.76 -7.82
C GLN A 152 -0.92 -27.38 -8.76
N GLY A 153 -0.76 -28.66 -9.08
CA GLY A 153 -1.71 -29.40 -9.93
C GLY A 153 -1.59 -29.16 -11.43
N ARG A 154 -0.71 -28.26 -11.89
CA ARG A 154 -0.48 -27.99 -13.31
C ARG A 154 0.59 -28.87 -13.93
N GLN A 155 0.45 -29.14 -15.23
CA GLN A 155 1.45 -29.89 -16.00
C GLN A 155 2.75 -29.11 -16.11
N ARG A 156 3.88 -29.83 -16.07
CA ARG A 156 5.23 -29.26 -16.13
C ARG A 156 6.07 -29.94 -17.20
N ILE A 157 6.94 -29.15 -17.82
CA ILE A 157 7.96 -29.64 -18.76
C ILE A 157 9.29 -28.94 -18.49
N ARG A 158 10.39 -29.58 -18.87
CA ARG A 158 11.70 -28.93 -18.95
C ARG A 158 12.09 -28.80 -20.41
N LEU A 159 12.58 -27.61 -20.77
CA LEU A 159 13.08 -27.31 -22.10
C LEU A 159 14.47 -26.68 -22.00
N ARG A 160 15.37 -27.12 -22.85
CA ARG A 160 16.65 -26.45 -23.07
C ARG A 160 16.44 -25.30 -24.06
N VAL A 161 16.83 -24.10 -23.65
CA VAL A 161 16.66 -22.86 -24.40
C VAL A 161 18.02 -22.22 -24.66
N THR A 162 18.33 -21.99 -25.92
CA THR A 162 19.59 -21.37 -26.36
C THR A 162 19.35 -20.00 -26.97
N SER A 163 20.07 -18.98 -26.50
CA SER A 163 20.06 -17.65 -27.08
C SER A 163 20.99 -17.58 -28.29
N LYS A 164 20.43 -17.33 -29.46
CA LYS A 164 21.15 -17.05 -30.72
C LYS A 164 21.23 -15.56 -31.04
N GLY A 165 20.78 -14.71 -30.10
CA GLY A 165 20.77 -13.26 -30.26
C GLY A 165 22.12 -12.62 -29.92
N ASP A 166 22.30 -11.38 -30.36
CA ASP A 166 23.47 -10.53 -30.08
C ASP A 166 23.29 -9.63 -28.85
N ARG A 167 22.10 -9.67 -28.23
CA ARG A 167 21.70 -8.88 -27.06
C ARG A 167 21.06 -9.77 -26.01
N PRO A 168 21.07 -9.34 -24.73
CA PRO A 168 20.40 -10.07 -23.67
C PRO A 168 18.89 -10.12 -23.87
N ILE A 169 18.30 -11.29 -23.58
CA ILE A 169 16.87 -11.54 -23.63
C ILE A 169 16.40 -11.93 -22.24
N GLN A 170 15.32 -11.35 -21.75
CA GLN A 170 14.78 -11.64 -20.42
C GLN A 170 13.28 -11.92 -20.51
N VAL A 171 12.87 -13.08 -20.00
CA VAL A 171 11.50 -13.59 -20.12
C VAL A 171 10.86 -13.64 -18.74
N GLY A 172 9.73 -12.93 -18.58
CA GLY A 172 8.98 -12.87 -17.33
C GLY A 172 8.13 -14.13 -17.07
N SER A 173 7.83 -14.38 -15.80
CA SER A 173 7.07 -15.54 -15.29
C SER A 173 5.81 -15.89 -16.09
N HIS A 174 5.00 -14.88 -16.43
CA HIS A 174 3.69 -15.06 -17.05
C HIS A 174 3.66 -14.85 -18.56
N TYR A 175 4.81 -14.68 -19.21
CA TYR A 175 4.87 -14.54 -20.66
C TYR A 175 4.59 -15.89 -21.33
N HIS A 176 3.72 -15.90 -22.34
CA HIS A 176 3.44 -17.10 -23.17
C HIS A 176 4.73 -17.58 -23.82
N PHE A 177 5.27 -18.73 -23.39
CA PHE A 177 6.66 -19.07 -23.68
C PHE A 177 6.91 -19.29 -25.18
N ILE A 178 5.91 -19.82 -25.90
CA ILE A 178 5.92 -19.97 -27.36
C ILE A 178 6.05 -18.64 -28.11
N GLU A 179 5.60 -17.52 -27.53
CA GLU A 179 5.65 -16.19 -28.14
C GLU A 179 6.99 -15.48 -27.89
N THR A 180 7.93 -16.10 -27.17
CA THR A 180 9.18 -15.45 -26.78
C THR A 180 10.07 -15.16 -28.00
N ASN A 181 10.97 -14.19 -27.83
CA ASN A 181 11.83 -13.62 -28.87
C ASN A 181 12.32 -14.67 -29.92
N PRO A 182 12.29 -14.35 -31.23
CA PRO A 182 12.65 -15.29 -32.30
C PRO A 182 14.08 -15.84 -32.20
N TYR A 183 14.99 -15.13 -31.52
CA TYR A 183 16.37 -15.58 -31.33
C TYR A 183 16.56 -16.59 -30.18
N LEU A 184 15.51 -16.90 -29.41
CA LEU A 184 15.53 -18.03 -28.48
C LEU A 184 15.16 -19.31 -29.23
N ASP A 185 16.09 -20.27 -29.27
CA ASP A 185 15.94 -21.56 -29.92
C ASP A 185 15.61 -22.65 -28.89
N PHE A 186 14.46 -23.28 -29.08
CA PHE A 186 13.92 -24.35 -28.23
C PHE A 186 12.76 -25.06 -28.94
N ASP A 187 12.21 -26.08 -28.29
CA ASP A 187 11.03 -26.78 -28.76
C ASP A 187 9.75 -25.95 -28.50
N ARG A 188 9.33 -25.17 -29.51
CA ARG A 188 8.14 -24.33 -29.45
C ARG A 188 6.84 -25.12 -29.43
N VAL A 189 6.80 -26.34 -29.99
CA VAL A 189 5.63 -27.23 -29.92
C VAL A 189 5.36 -27.56 -28.46
N ARG A 190 6.40 -27.99 -27.74
CA ARG A 190 6.28 -28.34 -26.32
C ARG A 190 5.97 -27.12 -25.44
N ALA A 191 6.43 -25.93 -25.81
CA ALA A 191 6.15 -24.69 -25.08
C ALA A 191 4.73 -24.12 -25.32
N TYR A 192 3.94 -24.69 -26.23
CA TYR A 192 2.61 -24.19 -26.55
C TYR A 192 1.64 -24.36 -25.38
N GLY A 193 1.08 -23.26 -24.88
CA GLY A 193 0.22 -23.27 -23.69
C GLY A 193 0.98 -23.27 -22.36
N PHE A 194 2.30 -23.02 -22.38
CA PHE A 194 3.14 -22.99 -21.18
C PHE A 194 3.75 -21.60 -20.92
N ARG A 195 4.07 -21.36 -19.66
CA ARG A 195 4.83 -20.20 -19.15
C ARG A 195 5.92 -20.66 -18.18
N LEU A 196 6.83 -19.78 -17.75
CA LEU A 196 7.90 -20.17 -16.80
C LEU A 196 7.31 -20.58 -15.44
N ASP A 197 7.80 -21.68 -14.87
CA ASP A 197 7.46 -22.14 -13.51
C ASP A 197 8.41 -21.51 -12.48
N ILE A 198 8.25 -20.20 -12.29
CA ILE A 198 9.06 -19.36 -11.38
C ILE A 198 8.11 -18.44 -10.58
N PRO A 199 8.56 -17.84 -9.46
CA PRO A 199 7.73 -16.92 -8.70
C PRO A 199 7.15 -15.78 -9.54
N ALA A 200 5.88 -15.44 -9.30
CA ALA A 200 5.18 -14.39 -10.04
C ALA A 200 5.94 -13.07 -10.00
N GLY A 201 6.00 -12.40 -11.14
CA GLY A 201 6.74 -11.15 -11.31
C GLY A 201 8.28 -11.28 -11.42
N THR A 202 8.86 -12.49 -11.38
CA THR A 202 10.29 -12.72 -11.67
C THR A 202 10.51 -13.07 -13.14
N SER A 203 11.77 -13.27 -13.54
CA SER A 203 12.15 -13.53 -14.92
C SER A 203 13.43 -14.36 -15.03
N VAL A 204 13.58 -15.08 -16.13
CA VAL A 204 14.85 -15.73 -16.52
C VAL A 204 15.54 -14.89 -17.59
N ARG A 205 16.83 -14.60 -17.36
CA ARG A 205 17.68 -13.85 -18.28
C ARG A 205 18.58 -14.78 -19.07
N PHE A 206 18.76 -14.50 -20.36
CA PHE A 206 19.62 -15.20 -21.30
C PHE A 206 20.59 -14.18 -21.90
N GLU A 207 21.88 -14.34 -21.63
CA GLU A 207 22.91 -13.54 -22.32
C GLU A 207 23.09 -14.03 -23.78
N PRO A 208 23.79 -13.28 -24.65
CA PRO A 208 24.14 -13.77 -25.98
C PRO A 208 24.91 -15.10 -25.93
N GLY A 209 24.42 -16.13 -26.62
CA GLY A 209 25.02 -17.48 -26.65
C GLY A 209 24.68 -18.38 -25.44
N ASP A 210 23.99 -17.86 -24.42
CA ASP A 210 23.65 -18.62 -23.22
C ASP A 210 22.72 -19.80 -23.55
N THR A 211 22.91 -20.93 -22.86
CA THR A 211 21.98 -22.07 -22.91
C THR A 211 21.54 -22.44 -21.50
N LYS A 212 20.22 -22.43 -21.24
CA LYS A 212 19.66 -22.77 -19.93
C LYS A 212 18.52 -23.75 -20.09
N THR A 213 18.44 -24.71 -19.18
CA THR A 213 17.25 -25.55 -19.03
C THR A 213 16.28 -24.83 -18.09
N VAL A 214 15.07 -24.57 -18.58
CA VAL A 214 14.00 -23.94 -17.81
C VAL A 214 12.87 -24.93 -17.56
N THR A 215 12.21 -24.82 -16.41
CA THR A 215 10.95 -25.50 -16.14
C THR A 215 9.81 -24.58 -16.58
N LEU A 216 8.88 -25.12 -17.34
CA LEU A 216 7.65 -24.46 -17.72
C LEU A 216 6.45 -25.14 -17.07
N VAL A 217 5.40 -24.39 -16.85
CA VAL A 217 4.12 -24.84 -16.31
C VAL A 217 2.99 -24.39 -17.23
N GLU A 218 1.96 -25.23 -17.37
CA GLU A 218 0.78 -24.94 -18.17
C GLU A 218 0.06 -23.67 -17.66
N ILE A 219 -0.52 -22.89 -18.57
CA ILE A 219 -1.41 -21.77 -18.20
C ILE A 219 -2.72 -22.31 -17.59
N GLY A 220 -3.31 -21.55 -16.66
CA GLY A 220 -4.59 -21.87 -16.04
C GLY A 220 -5.79 -21.31 -16.80
N GLY A 221 -6.94 -21.29 -16.13
CA GLY A 221 -8.15 -20.64 -16.60
C GLY A 221 -8.70 -21.23 -17.89
N ASN A 222 -9.16 -20.38 -18.81
CA ASN A 222 -9.71 -20.80 -20.11
C ASN A 222 -8.65 -21.32 -21.08
N ARG A 223 -7.36 -21.21 -20.74
CA ARG A 223 -6.21 -21.58 -21.58
C ARG A 223 -6.27 -20.93 -22.96
N ILE A 224 -6.41 -19.60 -22.98
CA ILE A 224 -6.46 -18.80 -24.20
C ILE A 224 -5.22 -17.91 -24.26
N ILE A 225 -4.41 -18.08 -25.32
CA ILE A 225 -3.25 -17.25 -25.59
C ILE A 225 -3.68 -15.99 -26.33
N ARG A 226 -3.21 -14.83 -25.85
CA ARG A 226 -3.35 -13.53 -26.50
C ARG A 226 -2.07 -12.72 -26.30
N GLY A 227 -1.84 -11.74 -27.17
CA GLY A 227 -0.71 -10.83 -27.06
C GLY A 227 0.61 -11.40 -27.59
N GLY A 228 1.72 -10.89 -27.08
CA GLY A 228 3.06 -11.33 -27.51
C GLY A 228 3.36 -10.92 -28.96
N ASN A 229 3.78 -11.88 -29.79
CA ASN A 229 3.91 -11.66 -31.24
C ASN A 229 2.63 -12.00 -32.01
N ASN A 230 1.56 -12.43 -31.30
CA ASN A 230 0.24 -12.75 -31.84
C ASN A 230 0.28 -13.87 -32.89
N LEU A 231 1.17 -14.86 -32.73
CA LEU A 231 1.35 -15.96 -33.68
C LEU A 231 0.67 -17.25 -33.21
N ALA A 232 0.55 -17.46 -31.90
CA ALA A 232 -0.09 -18.60 -31.25
C ALA A 232 -1.45 -18.25 -30.61
N ALA A 233 -2.06 -17.13 -31.01
CA ALA A 233 -3.30 -16.63 -30.42
C ALA A 233 -4.49 -17.60 -30.57
N GLY A 234 -5.34 -17.62 -29.54
CA GLY A 234 -6.54 -18.44 -29.43
C GLY A 234 -6.47 -19.49 -28.31
N ALA A 235 -7.51 -20.31 -28.21
CA ALA A 235 -7.54 -21.43 -27.28
C ALA A 235 -6.39 -22.40 -27.56
N VAL A 236 -5.77 -22.92 -26.50
CA VAL A 236 -4.73 -23.95 -26.57
C VAL A 236 -5.34 -25.24 -27.10
N ASP A 237 -4.98 -25.59 -28.33
CA ASP A 237 -5.44 -26.81 -29.02
C ASP A 237 -4.26 -27.42 -29.79
N LEU A 238 -3.77 -28.56 -29.32
CA LEU A 238 -2.59 -29.23 -29.88
C LEU A 238 -2.78 -29.64 -31.34
N SER A 239 -4.01 -29.78 -31.84
CA SER A 239 -4.26 -30.06 -33.26
C SER A 239 -3.82 -28.91 -34.19
N ARG A 240 -3.69 -27.69 -33.65
CA ARG A 240 -3.23 -26.49 -34.35
C ARG A 240 -1.72 -26.25 -34.20
N ALA A 241 -1.00 -27.10 -33.45
CA ALA A 241 0.41 -26.88 -33.14
C ALA A 241 1.26 -26.78 -34.41
N ASP A 242 1.11 -27.71 -35.36
CA ASP A 242 1.88 -27.71 -36.60
C ASP A 242 1.65 -26.44 -37.43
N GLU A 243 0.41 -25.98 -37.51
CA GLU A 243 0.04 -24.73 -38.21
C GLU A 243 0.67 -23.49 -37.55
N ILE A 244 0.63 -23.44 -36.21
CA ILE A 244 1.22 -22.34 -35.43
C ILE A 244 2.75 -22.32 -35.59
N ILE A 245 3.39 -23.49 -35.58
CA ILE A 245 4.85 -23.61 -35.74
C ILE A 245 5.28 -23.22 -37.14
N ALA A 246 4.54 -23.62 -38.17
CA ALA A 246 4.79 -23.15 -39.53
C ALA A 246 4.75 -21.61 -39.59
N ARG A 247 3.72 -20.98 -39.00
CA ARG A 247 3.61 -19.52 -38.91
C ARG A 247 4.78 -18.87 -38.14
N LEU A 248 5.23 -19.48 -37.04
CA LEU A 248 6.39 -19.02 -36.27
C LEU A 248 7.68 -19.11 -37.07
N GLN A 249 7.92 -20.23 -37.76
CA GLN A 249 9.10 -20.44 -38.59
C GLN A 249 9.12 -19.49 -39.80
N ASP A 250 7.97 -19.27 -40.45
CA ASP A 250 7.80 -18.29 -41.53
C ASP A 250 8.10 -16.86 -41.05
N ALA A 251 7.76 -16.56 -39.79
CA ALA A 251 8.10 -15.29 -39.12
C ALA A 251 9.55 -15.25 -38.57
N GLY A 252 10.36 -16.28 -38.79
CA GLY A 252 11.78 -16.32 -38.42
C GLY A 252 12.05 -16.73 -36.97
N PHE A 253 11.09 -17.33 -36.27
CA PHE A 253 11.30 -17.80 -34.90
C PHE A 253 12.09 -19.11 -34.91
N ALA A 254 13.20 -19.13 -34.17
CA ALA A 254 14.01 -20.33 -34.02
C ALA A 254 13.22 -21.44 -33.33
N HIS A 255 13.30 -22.64 -33.89
CA HIS A 255 12.67 -23.84 -33.38
C HIS A 255 13.56 -25.04 -33.65
N THR A 256 13.85 -25.79 -32.59
CA THR A 256 14.52 -27.09 -32.67
C THR A 256 13.73 -28.09 -31.84
N PRO A 257 13.13 -29.14 -32.47
CA PRO A 257 12.47 -30.21 -31.73
C PRO A 257 13.44 -30.88 -30.75
N GLU A 258 13.01 -31.07 -29.51
CA GLU A 258 13.76 -31.84 -28.52
C GLU A 258 13.21 -33.27 -28.52
N PRO A 259 14.04 -34.33 -28.57
CA PRO A 259 13.56 -35.71 -28.54
C PRO A 259 12.63 -35.89 -27.34
N ALA A 260 11.55 -36.66 -27.51
CA ALA A 260 10.69 -37.07 -26.41
C ALA A 260 11.50 -37.96 -25.46
N GLY A 261 12.25 -37.33 -24.54
CA GLY A 261 12.81 -38.00 -23.39
C GLY A 261 11.69 -38.45 -22.46
N ASP A 262 11.96 -39.44 -21.62
CA ASP A 262 11.02 -39.88 -20.59
C ASP A 262 10.44 -38.66 -19.87
N MET A 263 9.12 -38.61 -19.76
CA MET A 263 8.37 -37.64 -18.96
C MET A 263 8.69 -37.90 -17.48
N ALA A 264 9.92 -37.59 -17.08
CA ALA A 264 10.33 -37.62 -15.70
C ALA A 264 9.40 -36.69 -14.93
N TYR A 265 8.78 -37.22 -13.88
CA TYR A 265 7.98 -36.41 -12.97
C TYR A 265 8.82 -35.21 -12.50
N ILE A 266 8.33 -34.00 -12.78
CA ILE A 266 8.97 -32.76 -12.33
C ILE A 266 8.25 -32.33 -11.07
N ASP A 267 8.97 -32.31 -9.95
CA ASP A 267 8.45 -31.84 -8.67
C ASP A 267 7.88 -30.43 -8.78
N THR A 268 6.88 -30.15 -7.93
CA THR A 268 6.29 -28.82 -7.81
C THR A 268 7.34 -27.83 -7.31
N PHE A 269 7.38 -26.64 -7.90
CA PHE A 269 8.28 -25.60 -7.43
C PHE A 269 7.84 -25.11 -6.04
N GLU A 270 8.73 -25.21 -5.06
CA GLU A 270 8.48 -24.74 -3.69
C GLU A 270 9.33 -23.50 -3.37
N MET A 271 8.68 -22.49 -2.81
CA MET A 271 9.29 -21.24 -2.39
C MET A 271 9.41 -21.18 -0.86
N ASP A 272 10.54 -20.65 -0.38
CA ASP A 272 10.68 -20.33 1.04
C ASP A 272 9.61 -19.29 1.46
N ARG A 273 9.01 -19.49 2.64
CA ARG A 273 7.88 -18.68 3.07
C ARG A 273 8.26 -17.25 3.44
N ALA A 274 9.48 -17.00 3.94
CA ALA A 274 9.98 -15.65 4.15
C ALA A 274 10.27 -14.93 2.84
N ALA A 275 10.78 -15.65 1.84
CA ALA A 275 10.95 -15.11 0.49
C ALA A 275 9.59 -14.77 -0.15
N TYR A 276 8.57 -15.61 0.03
CA TYR A 276 7.20 -15.35 -0.42
C TYR A 276 6.64 -14.08 0.22
N ALA A 277 6.70 -14.01 1.56
CA ALA A 277 6.23 -12.85 2.31
C ALA A 277 6.91 -11.55 1.87
N THR A 278 8.22 -11.58 1.62
CA THR A 278 8.96 -10.41 1.10
C THR A 278 8.43 -9.96 -0.27
N MET A 279 8.09 -10.91 -1.14
CA MET A 279 7.70 -10.62 -2.53
C MET A 279 6.24 -10.18 -2.70
N PHE A 280 5.33 -10.75 -1.92
CA PHE A 280 3.89 -10.62 -2.11
C PHE A 280 3.15 -10.18 -0.85
N GLY A 281 3.85 -9.93 0.26
CA GLY A 281 3.25 -9.84 1.59
C GLY A 281 2.97 -11.21 2.20
N PRO A 282 2.75 -11.27 3.52
CA PRO A 282 2.51 -12.53 4.23
C PRO A 282 1.21 -13.22 3.78
N THR A 283 1.07 -14.49 4.13
CA THR A 283 -0.05 -15.36 3.71
C THR A 283 -0.62 -16.18 4.89
N ALA A 284 -1.69 -16.96 4.65
CA ALA A 284 -2.48 -17.67 5.67
C ALA A 284 -1.61 -18.45 6.67
N GLY A 285 -1.75 -18.12 7.96
CA GLY A 285 -0.98 -18.67 9.07
C GLY A 285 0.27 -17.88 9.47
N ASP A 286 0.68 -16.87 8.70
CA ASP A 286 1.72 -15.92 9.13
C ASP A 286 1.16 -14.95 10.18
N LEU A 287 2.07 -14.35 10.95
CA LEU A 287 1.76 -13.34 11.96
C LEU A 287 2.39 -11.99 11.59
N VAL A 288 1.65 -10.91 11.82
CA VAL A 288 2.12 -9.53 11.62
C VAL A 288 1.93 -8.73 12.91
N ARG A 289 2.96 -8.01 13.35
CA ARG A 289 2.88 -7.09 14.49
C ARG A 289 2.27 -5.76 14.07
N LEU A 290 1.29 -5.25 14.81
CA LEU A 290 0.64 -3.98 14.48
C LEU A 290 1.47 -2.80 14.99
N GLY A 291 2.20 -2.15 14.08
CA GLY A 291 3.09 -1.04 14.40
C GLY A 291 4.05 -1.40 15.53
N SER A 292 4.20 -0.53 16.52
CA SER A 292 5.05 -0.75 17.70
C SER A 292 4.32 -1.41 18.88
N THR A 293 3.07 -1.86 18.70
CA THR A 293 2.23 -2.44 19.75
C THR A 293 2.56 -3.90 20.00
N ASP A 294 2.09 -4.48 21.10
CA ASP A 294 2.23 -5.92 21.37
C ASP A 294 1.13 -6.78 20.73
N LEU A 295 0.32 -6.18 19.86
CA LEU A 295 -0.71 -6.89 19.12
C LEU A 295 -0.12 -7.60 17.90
N TRP A 296 -0.48 -8.86 17.75
CA TRP A 296 -0.15 -9.71 16.60
C TRP A 296 -1.43 -10.19 15.94
N VAL A 297 -1.51 -10.01 14.63
CA VAL A 297 -2.62 -10.52 13.82
C VAL A 297 -2.17 -11.76 13.06
N SER A 298 -3.02 -12.78 13.03
CA SER A 298 -2.82 -13.99 12.23
C SER A 298 -3.68 -13.91 10.98
N ILE A 299 -3.09 -14.28 9.84
CA ILE A 299 -3.79 -14.27 8.57
C ILE A 299 -4.62 -15.54 8.49
N GLU A 300 -5.94 -15.38 8.50
CA GLU A 300 -6.91 -16.47 8.61
C GLU A 300 -7.07 -17.24 7.30
N SER A 301 -7.01 -16.52 6.17
CA SER A 301 -7.10 -17.09 4.83
C SER A 301 -6.38 -16.24 3.78
N ASP A 302 -6.06 -16.85 2.65
CA ASP A 302 -5.51 -16.18 1.47
C ASP A 302 -6.33 -16.64 0.25
N MET A 303 -6.86 -15.69 -0.51
CA MET A 303 -7.70 -15.94 -1.68
C MET A 303 -6.87 -16.17 -2.96
N THR A 304 -5.55 -16.00 -2.89
CA THR A 304 -4.67 -16.21 -4.05
C THR A 304 -4.60 -17.67 -4.50
N VAL A 305 -4.12 -17.87 -5.72
CA VAL A 305 -3.61 -19.15 -6.21
C VAL A 305 -2.09 -19.01 -6.33
N TYR A 306 -1.35 -19.71 -5.47
CA TYR A 306 0.09 -19.50 -5.36
C TYR A 306 0.81 -19.70 -6.70
N GLY A 307 1.56 -18.68 -7.14
CA GLY A 307 2.22 -18.62 -8.45
C GLY A 307 1.50 -17.78 -9.51
N ASP A 308 0.24 -17.40 -9.28
CA ASP A 308 -0.57 -16.48 -10.11
C ASP A 308 -0.84 -15.13 -9.39
N GLU A 309 0.05 -14.70 -8.49
CA GLU A 309 -0.08 -13.42 -7.79
C GLU A 309 -0.06 -12.24 -8.77
N CYS A 310 -1.00 -11.31 -8.59
CA CYS A 310 -1.08 -10.09 -9.38
C CYS A 310 0.04 -9.14 -8.97
N LYS A 311 1.04 -8.96 -9.85
CA LYS A 311 2.16 -8.05 -9.59
C LYS A 311 2.43 -7.16 -10.79
N PHE A 312 2.44 -5.85 -10.58
CA PHE A 312 2.63 -4.84 -11.62
C PHE A 312 4.08 -4.35 -11.72
N GLY A 313 4.54 -4.11 -12.95
CA GLY A 313 5.86 -3.53 -13.26
C GLY A 313 6.53 -4.16 -14.48
N GLY A 314 7.71 -3.63 -14.84
CA GLY A 314 8.49 -4.11 -15.98
C GLY A 314 8.79 -5.61 -15.90
N GLY A 315 8.30 -6.37 -16.89
CA GLY A 315 8.51 -7.82 -16.98
C GLY A 315 7.71 -8.67 -15.98
N LYS A 316 6.74 -8.10 -15.25
CA LYS A 316 5.99 -8.82 -14.21
C LYS A 316 4.71 -9.47 -14.73
N THR A 317 3.74 -9.74 -13.83
CA THR A 317 2.52 -10.53 -14.09
C THR A 317 1.46 -9.74 -14.84
N LEU A 318 1.09 -8.55 -14.35
CA LEU A 318 0.02 -7.72 -14.92
C LEU A 318 0.51 -7.00 -16.19
N ARG A 319 0.47 -7.73 -17.30
CA ARG A 319 0.78 -7.26 -18.67
C ARG A 319 -0.19 -7.89 -19.65
N GLU A 320 -0.35 -7.25 -20.80
CA GLU A 320 -1.28 -7.65 -21.86
C GLU A 320 -1.16 -9.14 -22.21
N GLY A 321 -2.31 -9.82 -22.30
CA GLY A 321 -2.42 -11.25 -22.60
C GLY A 321 -1.97 -12.19 -21.48
N MET A 322 -1.41 -11.65 -20.38
CA MET A 322 -0.87 -12.39 -19.25
C MET A 322 -1.80 -12.21 -18.05
N GLY A 323 -1.37 -11.56 -16.97
CA GLY A 323 -2.27 -11.22 -15.86
C GLY A 323 -3.27 -10.09 -16.18
N GLN A 324 -3.03 -9.30 -17.23
CA GLN A 324 -4.00 -8.36 -17.78
C GLN A 324 -4.72 -9.02 -18.97
N ALA A 325 -6.04 -9.14 -18.88
CA ALA A 325 -6.88 -9.71 -19.92
C ALA A 325 -6.93 -8.82 -21.16
N THR A 326 -6.99 -9.47 -22.32
CA THR A 326 -7.02 -8.81 -23.64
C THR A 326 -8.37 -9.00 -24.31
N GLY A 327 -8.85 -7.96 -24.99
CA GLY A 327 -10.13 -8.02 -25.72
C GLY A 327 -11.36 -7.92 -24.81
N ARG A 328 -11.20 -7.31 -23.64
CA ARG A 328 -12.28 -7.01 -22.69
C ARG A 328 -12.63 -5.54 -22.76
N SER A 329 -13.93 -5.24 -22.69
CA SER A 329 -14.43 -3.88 -22.63
C SER A 329 -14.26 -3.28 -21.24
N ASP A 330 -14.30 -1.96 -21.14
CA ASP A 330 -14.27 -1.24 -19.87
C ASP A 330 -15.36 -1.74 -18.89
N ALA A 331 -16.57 -2.01 -19.39
CA ALA A 331 -17.68 -2.54 -18.59
C ALA A 331 -17.42 -3.93 -17.98
N GLU A 332 -16.49 -4.71 -18.54
CA GLU A 332 -16.11 -6.03 -18.03
C GLU A 332 -14.92 -5.99 -17.06
N THR A 333 -14.19 -4.88 -17.01
CA THR A 333 -12.90 -4.76 -16.31
C THR A 333 -12.99 -3.79 -15.15
N LEU A 334 -12.20 -4.04 -14.11
CA LEU A 334 -12.07 -3.13 -12.97
C LEU A 334 -11.53 -1.76 -13.43
N ASP A 335 -11.88 -0.69 -12.72
CA ASP A 335 -11.22 0.61 -12.89
C ASP A 335 -9.89 0.64 -12.15
N LEU A 336 -9.84 -0.01 -10.99
CA LEU A 336 -8.67 -0.09 -10.13
C LEU A 336 -8.64 -1.45 -9.44
N VAL A 337 -7.44 -2.03 -9.32
CA VAL A 337 -7.18 -3.18 -8.46
C VAL A 337 -6.12 -2.86 -7.41
N VAL A 338 -6.41 -3.17 -6.15
CA VAL A 338 -5.40 -3.21 -5.08
C VAL A 338 -4.88 -4.64 -4.97
N THR A 339 -3.62 -4.87 -5.32
CA THR A 339 -3.07 -6.23 -5.39
C THR A 339 -2.47 -6.70 -4.07
N ASN A 340 -2.66 -7.98 -3.71
CA ASN A 340 -2.01 -8.63 -2.57
C ASN A 340 -2.16 -7.87 -1.23
N ALA A 341 -3.34 -7.33 -0.93
CA ALA A 341 -3.60 -6.58 0.30
C ALA A 341 -3.79 -7.52 1.50
N LEU A 342 -3.07 -7.27 2.59
CA LEU A 342 -3.46 -7.83 3.90
C LEU A 342 -4.60 -6.98 4.45
N ILE A 343 -5.81 -7.51 4.40
CA ILE A 343 -7.03 -6.84 4.87
C ILE A 343 -7.19 -7.12 6.35
N ILE A 344 -7.38 -6.05 7.14
CA ILE A 344 -7.80 -6.13 8.54
C ILE A 344 -9.11 -5.40 8.65
N ASP A 345 -10.16 -6.16 8.94
CA ASP A 345 -11.51 -5.65 9.10
C ASP A 345 -12.23 -6.41 10.21
N TRP A 346 -13.36 -5.88 10.70
CA TRP A 346 -14.18 -6.59 11.70
C TRP A 346 -14.71 -7.94 11.17
N THR A 347 -14.83 -8.10 9.85
CA THR A 347 -15.22 -9.36 9.20
C THR A 347 -14.14 -10.43 9.20
N GLY A 348 -12.88 -10.07 9.46
CA GLY A 348 -11.75 -11.00 9.52
C GLY A 348 -10.41 -10.39 9.13
N ILE A 349 -9.36 -11.21 9.21
CA ILE A 349 -8.00 -10.85 8.82
C ILE A 349 -7.53 -11.80 7.72
N TYR A 350 -7.49 -11.33 6.49
CA TYR A 350 -7.23 -12.20 5.34
C TYR A 350 -6.48 -11.48 4.21
N LYS A 351 -5.96 -12.27 3.29
CA LYS A 351 -5.16 -11.80 2.15
C LYS A 351 -5.97 -11.91 0.86
N ALA A 352 -6.09 -10.82 0.12
CA ALA A 352 -6.83 -10.80 -1.14
C ALA A 352 -6.41 -9.62 -2.04
N ASP A 353 -6.82 -9.67 -3.31
CA ASP A 353 -6.93 -8.49 -4.16
C ASP A 353 -8.28 -7.78 -3.90
N ILE A 354 -8.33 -6.46 -4.09
CA ILE A 354 -9.55 -5.65 -3.96
C ILE A 354 -9.85 -5.02 -5.31
N GLY A 355 -11.05 -5.27 -5.86
CA GLY A 355 -11.50 -4.70 -7.11
C GLY A 355 -12.42 -3.51 -6.90
N VAL A 356 -12.13 -2.41 -7.59
CA VAL A 356 -12.93 -1.18 -7.57
C VAL A 356 -13.48 -0.88 -8.96
N LYS A 357 -14.76 -0.49 -9.02
CA LYS A 357 -15.44 -0.01 -10.23
C LYS A 357 -16.40 1.12 -9.83
N GLU A 358 -16.40 2.23 -10.57
CA GLU A 358 -17.22 3.43 -10.34
C GLU A 358 -17.14 3.93 -8.88
N GLY A 359 -15.92 3.92 -8.32
CA GLY A 359 -15.66 4.37 -6.94
C GLY A 359 -16.08 3.39 -5.83
N MET A 360 -16.63 2.22 -6.19
CA MET A 360 -17.14 1.23 -5.24
C MET A 360 -16.29 -0.04 -5.22
N ILE A 361 -16.15 -0.66 -4.05
CA ILE A 361 -15.60 -2.01 -3.92
C ILE A 361 -16.63 -2.99 -4.52
N VAL A 362 -16.29 -3.63 -5.63
CA VAL A 362 -17.21 -4.56 -6.33
C VAL A 362 -16.92 -6.03 -6.03
N ALA A 363 -15.69 -6.36 -5.63
CA ALA A 363 -15.30 -7.70 -5.24
C ALA A 363 -14.00 -7.70 -4.44
N ILE A 364 -13.86 -8.68 -3.54
CA ILE A 364 -12.62 -8.99 -2.81
C ILE A 364 -12.35 -10.48 -3.05
N GLY A 365 -11.14 -10.80 -3.52
CA GLY A 365 -10.89 -12.12 -4.11
C GLY A 365 -9.54 -12.23 -4.78
N LYS A 366 -9.49 -13.03 -5.85
CA LYS A 366 -8.33 -13.17 -6.72
C LYS A 366 -8.61 -12.45 -8.03
N ALA A 367 -7.85 -11.39 -8.30
CA ALA A 367 -7.94 -10.65 -9.55
C ALA A 367 -7.09 -11.28 -10.66
N GLY A 368 -7.19 -10.73 -11.87
CA GLY A 368 -6.27 -11.01 -12.96
C GLY A 368 -6.98 -11.35 -14.26
N ASN A 369 -6.46 -12.34 -14.98
CA ASN A 369 -6.97 -12.72 -16.29
C ASN A 369 -7.51 -14.16 -16.28
N PRO A 370 -8.84 -14.35 -16.42
CA PRO A 370 -9.45 -15.69 -16.43
C PRO A 370 -9.02 -16.54 -17.64
N ASP A 371 -8.40 -15.95 -18.67
CA ASP A 371 -7.92 -16.71 -19.82
C ASP A 371 -6.66 -17.53 -19.52
N VAL A 372 -5.89 -17.18 -18.48
CA VAL A 372 -4.59 -17.80 -18.20
C VAL A 372 -4.34 -18.10 -16.71
N MET A 373 -5.25 -17.69 -15.83
CA MET A 373 -5.16 -17.88 -14.37
C MET A 373 -6.38 -18.62 -13.85
N ASP A 374 -6.15 -19.53 -12.91
CA ASP A 374 -7.23 -20.22 -12.21
C ASP A 374 -7.82 -19.32 -11.11
N GLY A 375 -9.10 -19.54 -10.78
CA GLY A 375 -9.73 -18.95 -9.60
C GLY A 375 -9.97 -17.45 -9.65
N VAL A 376 -9.86 -16.79 -10.82
CA VAL A 376 -10.18 -15.35 -10.95
C VAL A 376 -11.64 -15.12 -10.56
N THR A 377 -11.84 -14.34 -9.50
CA THR A 377 -13.17 -14.07 -8.94
C THR A 377 -14.03 -13.34 -9.99
N PRO A 378 -15.32 -13.70 -10.16
CA PRO A 378 -16.23 -12.97 -11.03
C PRO A 378 -16.23 -11.46 -10.73
N GLY A 379 -16.11 -10.64 -11.76
CA GLY A 379 -16.02 -9.18 -11.61
C GLY A 379 -14.62 -8.65 -11.28
N MET A 380 -13.59 -9.50 -11.14
CA MET A 380 -12.21 -9.08 -10.83
C MET A 380 -11.24 -9.19 -12.01
N ILE A 381 -11.73 -8.93 -13.23
CA ILE A 381 -10.90 -8.94 -14.43
C ILE A 381 -10.05 -7.67 -14.46
N VAL A 382 -8.73 -7.83 -14.55
CA VAL A 382 -7.80 -6.73 -14.83
C VAL A 382 -7.67 -6.61 -16.34
N GLY A 383 -8.03 -5.45 -16.90
CA GLY A 383 -7.97 -5.18 -18.34
C GLY A 383 -7.16 -3.92 -18.67
N SER A 384 -7.29 -3.45 -19.91
CA SER A 384 -6.56 -2.25 -20.38
C SER A 384 -7.02 -0.95 -19.73
N CYS A 385 -8.21 -0.93 -19.12
CA CYS A 385 -8.80 0.22 -18.42
C CYS A 385 -8.60 0.16 -16.90
N THR A 386 -7.85 -0.83 -16.38
CA THR A 386 -7.63 -1.04 -14.96
C THR A 386 -6.31 -0.43 -14.49
N ASP A 387 -6.37 0.48 -13.52
CA ASP A 387 -5.19 0.97 -12.80
C ASP A 387 -4.80 0.02 -11.65
N VAL A 388 -3.59 0.16 -11.10
CA VAL A 388 -3.06 -0.75 -10.09
C VAL A 388 -2.48 0.00 -8.89
N VAL A 389 -2.95 -0.35 -7.70
CA VAL A 389 -2.31 0.00 -6.42
C VAL A 389 -1.66 -1.24 -5.83
N ALA A 390 -0.35 -1.18 -5.56
CA ALA A 390 0.39 -2.29 -4.97
C ALA A 390 0.13 -2.39 -3.46
N GLY A 391 -0.69 -3.36 -3.06
CA GLY A 391 -0.99 -3.69 -1.66
C GLY A 391 -0.02 -4.69 -1.02
N GLU A 392 0.89 -5.30 -1.79
CA GLU A 392 1.90 -6.19 -1.22
C GLU A 392 2.72 -5.48 -0.13
N ASN A 393 2.91 -6.16 1.01
CA ASN A 393 3.56 -5.61 2.20
C ASN A 393 2.86 -4.35 2.76
N LYS A 394 1.55 -4.21 2.56
CA LYS A 394 0.70 -3.19 3.20
C LYS A 394 -0.48 -3.87 3.90
N ILE A 395 -0.92 -3.24 4.97
CA ILE A 395 -2.22 -3.50 5.59
C ILE A 395 -3.21 -2.53 4.95
N VAL A 396 -4.37 -3.03 4.57
CA VAL A 396 -5.50 -2.24 4.07
C VAL A 396 -6.66 -2.39 5.06
N THR A 397 -7.23 -1.25 5.46
CA THR A 397 -8.39 -1.18 6.34
C THR A 397 -9.47 -0.34 5.67
N ALA A 398 -10.70 -0.39 6.19
CA ALA A 398 -11.66 0.67 5.91
C ALA A 398 -11.09 2.02 6.39
N GLY A 399 -11.53 3.11 5.76
CA GLY A 399 -11.29 4.45 6.30
C GLY A 399 -12.06 4.63 7.60
N ALA A 400 -11.45 5.28 8.59
CA ALA A 400 -12.07 5.45 9.89
C ALA A 400 -13.29 6.40 9.81
N ILE A 401 -14.27 6.13 10.66
CA ILE A 401 -15.46 6.96 10.86
C ILE A 401 -15.34 7.60 12.25
N ASP A 402 -15.16 8.92 12.30
CA ASP A 402 -15.22 9.68 13.55
C ASP A 402 -16.62 10.27 13.72
N SER A 403 -17.35 9.81 14.73
CA SER A 403 -18.75 10.16 14.95
C SER A 403 -18.98 11.21 16.04
N HIS A 404 -17.93 11.91 16.50
CA HIS A 404 -18.06 12.98 17.50
C HIS A 404 -17.26 14.21 17.12
N ILE A 405 -17.46 14.71 15.91
CA ILE A 405 -16.73 15.87 15.40
C ILE A 405 -17.40 17.18 15.81
N HIS A 406 -16.61 18.10 16.35
CA HIS A 406 -16.98 19.51 16.45
C HIS A 406 -16.42 20.23 15.23
N PHE A 407 -17.27 20.73 14.34
CA PHE A 407 -16.84 21.46 13.13
C PHE A 407 -16.39 22.89 13.47
N ILE A 408 -15.28 22.97 14.21
CA ILE A 408 -14.69 24.21 14.74
C ILE A 408 -13.91 24.93 13.64
N CYS A 409 -13.12 24.20 12.86
CA CYS A 409 -12.30 24.78 11.80
C CYS A 409 -12.02 23.77 10.67
N PRO A 410 -11.86 24.23 9.41
CA PRO A 410 -11.65 23.35 8.27
C PRO A 410 -10.30 22.62 8.31
N GLN A 411 -9.33 23.08 9.10
CA GLN A 411 -8.02 22.43 9.25
C GLN A 411 -8.11 21.03 9.86
N GLN A 412 -9.20 20.69 10.54
CA GLN A 412 -9.42 19.35 11.07
C GLN A 412 -9.56 18.30 9.95
N VAL A 413 -9.99 18.70 8.75
CA VAL A 413 -10.22 17.78 7.62
C VAL A 413 -8.91 17.18 7.08
N PRO A 414 -7.87 17.97 6.73
CA PRO A 414 -6.59 17.37 6.33
C PRO A 414 -5.94 16.56 7.46
N GLU A 415 -6.15 16.92 8.73
CA GLU A 415 -5.66 16.13 9.87
C GLU A 415 -6.40 14.78 10.00
N ALA A 416 -7.73 14.78 9.80
CA ALA A 416 -8.55 13.59 9.76
C ALA A 416 -8.11 12.64 8.62
N LEU A 417 -7.95 13.16 7.41
CA LEU A 417 -7.47 12.37 6.27
C LEU A 417 -6.05 11.83 6.49
N ALA A 418 -5.14 12.64 7.04
CA ALA A 418 -3.76 12.23 7.32
C ALA A 418 -3.67 11.12 8.38
N SER A 419 -4.66 11.03 9.28
CA SER A 419 -4.78 9.97 10.29
C SER A 419 -5.59 8.76 9.81
N GLY A 420 -6.16 8.80 8.60
CA GLY A 420 -6.92 7.69 7.99
C GLY A 420 -8.44 7.77 8.20
N VAL A 421 -8.97 8.89 8.71
CA VAL A 421 -10.42 9.14 8.79
C VAL A 421 -10.95 9.60 7.44
N THR A 422 -11.99 8.94 6.96
CA THR A 422 -12.64 9.26 5.66
C THR A 422 -14.10 9.65 5.83
N THR A 423 -14.65 9.57 7.04
CA THR A 423 -16.01 10.03 7.37
C THR A 423 -16.01 10.77 8.71
N MET A 424 -16.57 11.97 8.72
CA MET A 424 -16.76 12.79 9.92
C MET A 424 -18.25 13.01 10.16
N LEU A 425 -18.76 12.58 11.31
CA LEU A 425 -20.12 12.84 11.77
C LEU A 425 -20.06 13.70 13.04
N GLY A 426 -20.81 14.79 13.05
CA GLY A 426 -20.64 15.82 14.06
C GLY A 426 -21.50 17.05 13.83
N GLY A 427 -21.20 18.17 14.46
CA GLY A 427 -21.96 19.40 14.30
C GLY A 427 -21.13 20.65 14.63
N GLY A 428 -21.53 21.78 14.09
CA GLY A 428 -20.85 23.05 14.28
C GLY A 428 -21.09 24.07 13.17
N THR A 429 -20.68 25.30 13.42
CA THR A 429 -20.77 26.43 12.48
C THR A 429 -19.47 27.25 12.44
N GLY A 430 -18.31 26.60 12.66
CA GLY A 430 -17.04 27.29 12.93
C GLY A 430 -16.82 27.56 14.42
N PRO A 431 -15.85 28.43 14.80
CA PRO A 431 -15.34 28.57 16.17
C PRO A 431 -16.26 29.42 17.08
N SER A 432 -17.55 29.11 17.09
CA SER A 432 -18.54 29.72 17.99
C SER A 432 -18.47 29.07 19.38
N ALA A 433 -18.96 29.78 20.41
CA ALA A 433 -19.07 29.19 21.75
C ALA A 433 -19.92 27.91 21.74
N GLY A 434 -21.00 27.88 20.96
CA GLY A 434 -21.85 26.71 20.82
C GLY A 434 -21.13 25.52 20.19
N THR A 435 -20.39 25.73 19.09
CA THR A 435 -19.63 24.66 18.42
C THR A 435 -18.49 24.14 19.29
N ASN A 436 -17.77 25.04 19.97
CA ASN A 436 -16.64 24.67 20.82
C ASN A 436 -17.08 23.79 22.00
N ALA A 437 -18.34 23.91 22.43
CA ALA A 437 -18.93 23.10 23.48
C ALA A 437 -19.69 21.88 22.96
N THR A 438 -20.39 22.00 21.84
CA THR A 438 -21.41 21.03 21.42
C THR A 438 -21.30 20.69 19.93
N THR A 439 -21.51 19.42 19.58
CA THR A 439 -21.63 18.96 18.19
C THR A 439 -23.00 19.31 17.61
N CYS A 440 -23.28 20.60 17.45
CA CYS A 440 -24.58 21.10 16.98
C CYS A 440 -24.42 22.10 15.83
N THR A 441 -25.10 21.87 14.71
CA THR A 441 -25.35 22.87 13.67
C THR A 441 -26.80 23.35 13.78
N PRO A 442 -27.08 24.45 14.51
CA PRO A 442 -28.45 24.83 14.86
C PRO A 442 -29.19 25.50 13.68
N GLY A 443 -30.38 25.00 13.37
CA GLY A 443 -31.32 25.63 12.44
C GLY A 443 -30.99 25.46 10.95
N ALA A 444 -32.01 25.68 10.11
CA ALA A 444 -31.93 25.42 8.66
C ALA A 444 -30.96 26.31 7.89
N HIS A 445 -30.71 27.53 8.38
CA HIS A 445 -29.78 28.46 7.73
C HIS A 445 -28.33 27.95 7.79
N TYR A 446 -27.86 27.60 9.00
CA TYR A 446 -26.51 27.11 9.19
C TYR A 446 -26.33 25.70 8.64
N MET A 447 -27.36 24.85 8.68
CA MET A 447 -27.33 23.55 8.01
C MET A 447 -26.98 23.68 6.53
N ARG A 448 -27.70 24.56 5.81
CA ARG A 448 -27.42 24.85 4.40
C ARG A 448 -26.00 25.38 4.17
N GLN A 449 -25.53 26.31 5.00
CA GLN A 449 -24.20 26.88 4.86
C GLN A 449 -23.10 25.84 5.08
N MET A 450 -23.25 24.96 6.07
CA MET A 450 -22.27 23.91 6.33
C MET A 450 -22.25 22.86 5.22
N LEU A 451 -23.41 22.43 4.71
CA LEU A 451 -23.47 21.53 3.55
C LEU A 451 -22.74 22.13 2.34
N GLN A 452 -22.97 23.41 2.04
CA GLN A 452 -22.28 24.11 0.95
C GLN A 452 -20.78 24.27 1.19
N ALA A 453 -20.36 24.54 2.44
CA ALA A 453 -18.95 24.70 2.79
C ALA A 453 -18.17 23.38 2.70
N CYS A 454 -18.84 22.25 2.91
CA CYS A 454 -18.23 20.92 2.90
C CYS A 454 -18.21 20.24 1.52
N ASP A 455 -18.97 20.75 0.54
CA ASP A 455 -19.20 20.09 -0.77
C ASP A 455 -17.93 19.83 -1.60
N THR A 456 -16.84 20.57 -1.36
CA THR A 456 -15.57 20.40 -2.07
C THR A 456 -14.54 19.56 -1.32
N LEU A 457 -14.87 19.06 -0.14
CA LEU A 457 -13.94 18.31 0.70
C LEU A 457 -13.94 16.83 0.29
N PRO A 458 -12.77 16.18 0.12
CA PRO A 458 -12.69 14.77 -0.24
C PRO A 458 -12.89 13.86 0.99
N ILE A 459 -13.98 14.06 1.72
CA ILE A 459 -14.34 13.32 2.93
C ILE A 459 -15.87 13.26 3.05
N ASN A 460 -16.40 12.14 3.57
CA ASN A 460 -17.84 12.05 3.84
C ASN A 460 -18.18 12.88 5.09
N ILE A 461 -19.26 13.66 5.04
CA ILE A 461 -19.71 14.51 6.15
C ILE A 461 -21.14 14.17 6.55
N GLY A 462 -21.36 13.87 7.83
CA GLY A 462 -22.67 13.82 8.47
C GLY A 462 -22.82 14.99 9.45
N ILE A 463 -23.90 15.76 9.32
CA ILE A 463 -24.14 16.94 10.17
C ILE A 463 -25.29 16.67 11.13
N THR A 464 -25.06 16.92 12.41
CA THR A 464 -26.01 16.80 13.50
C THR A 464 -26.49 18.19 13.93
N ALA A 465 -27.79 18.28 14.19
CA ALA A 465 -28.42 19.50 14.67
C ALA A 465 -28.62 19.45 16.19
N LYS A 466 -29.15 20.53 16.77
CA LYS A 466 -29.42 20.60 18.21
C LYS A 466 -30.72 19.84 18.54
N GLY A 467 -30.64 18.89 19.46
CA GLY A 467 -31.76 18.08 19.97
C GLY A 467 -32.42 18.63 21.24
N ASN A 468 -31.83 19.65 21.87
CA ASN A 468 -32.31 20.22 23.13
C ASN A 468 -33.52 21.15 22.92
N ASP A 469 -34.70 20.58 22.72
CA ASP A 469 -35.99 21.27 22.78
C ASP A 469 -37.02 20.31 23.39
N SER A 470 -37.94 20.83 24.19
CA SER A 470 -39.05 20.04 24.76
C SER A 470 -40.28 20.03 23.84
N SER A 471 -40.18 20.71 22.69
CA SER A 471 -41.17 20.72 21.62
C SER A 471 -40.55 20.19 20.31
N PRO A 472 -41.27 19.35 19.53
CA PRO A 472 -40.69 18.66 18.39
C PRO A 472 -40.53 19.52 17.11
N GLU A 473 -41.18 20.68 17.03
CA GLU A 473 -41.29 21.48 15.80
C GLU A 473 -39.92 21.90 15.25
N ALA A 474 -39.08 22.54 16.07
CA ALA A 474 -37.76 22.99 15.65
C ALA A 474 -36.80 21.82 15.39
N LEU A 475 -36.99 20.70 16.09
CA LEU A 475 -36.20 19.48 15.87
C LEU A 475 -36.47 18.90 14.48
N ARG A 476 -37.75 18.78 14.09
CA ARG A 476 -38.14 18.34 12.74
C ARG A 476 -37.61 19.26 11.66
N GLU A 477 -37.72 20.58 11.85
CA GLU A 477 -37.23 21.56 10.86
C GLU A 477 -35.74 21.40 10.57
N GLN A 478 -34.93 21.11 11.59
CA GLN A 478 -33.49 20.92 11.44
C GLN A 478 -33.15 19.63 10.69
N VAL A 479 -33.86 18.54 10.95
CA VAL A 479 -33.69 17.26 10.23
C VAL A 479 -34.09 17.44 8.77
N VAL A 480 -35.25 18.05 8.49
CA VAL A 480 -35.72 18.35 7.13
C VAL A 480 -34.74 19.26 6.38
N ALA A 481 -34.02 20.15 7.08
CA ALA A 481 -33.01 21.00 6.48
C ALA A 481 -31.70 20.28 6.09
N GLY A 482 -31.51 19.03 6.51
CA GLY A 482 -30.37 18.18 6.15
C GLY A 482 -29.59 17.59 7.31
N ALA A 483 -30.04 17.72 8.57
CA ALA A 483 -29.39 17.02 9.68
C ALA A 483 -29.60 15.50 9.57
N CYS A 484 -28.53 14.71 9.72
CA CYS A 484 -28.60 13.25 9.77
C CYS A 484 -28.68 12.70 11.21
N GLY A 485 -28.89 13.58 12.20
CA GLY A 485 -29.01 13.24 13.62
C GLY A 485 -29.19 14.48 14.48
N LEU A 486 -29.54 14.26 15.75
CA LEU A 486 -29.73 15.30 16.75
C LEU A 486 -28.81 15.07 17.95
N LYS A 487 -28.16 16.14 18.44
CA LYS A 487 -27.34 16.12 19.65
C LYS A 487 -28.08 16.77 20.81
N LEU A 488 -28.34 16.01 21.86
CA LEU A 488 -28.65 16.50 23.20
C LEU A 488 -27.34 16.80 23.93
N HIS A 489 -27.23 17.99 24.51
CA HIS A 489 -26.07 18.39 25.32
C HIS A 489 -26.48 19.17 26.58
N GLU A 490 -25.80 18.92 27.70
CA GLU A 490 -26.15 19.56 28.98
C GLU A 490 -26.04 21.10 28.96
N ASP A 491 -25.05 21.64 28.24
CA ASP A 491 -24.90 23.08 27.99
C ASP A 491 -26.14 23.75 27.36
N TRP A 492 -26.99 22.96 26.69
CA TRP A 492 -28.29 23.39 26.15
C TRP A 492 -29.49 22.81 26.92
N GLY A 493 -29.26 22.00 27.96
CA GLY A 493 -30.26 21.36 28.81
C GLY A 493 -30.64 19.95 28.34
N SER A 494 -29.94 18.92 28.81
CA SER A 494 -30.27 17.50 28.58
C SER A 494 -31.30 17.00 29.60
N THR A 495 -32.43 17.69 29.69
CA THR A 495 -33.52 17.37 30.64
C THR A 495 -34.38 16.20 30.14
N PRO A 496 -35.09 15.46 31.01
CA PRO A 496 -35.99 14.37 30.58
C PRO A 496 -37.01 14.79 29.52
N ALA A 497 -37.53 16.01 29.59
CA ALA A 497 -38.49 16.52 28.59
C ALA A 497 -37.85 16.75 27.21
N ALA A 498 -36.60 17.23 27.17
CA ALA A 498 -35.88 17.40 25.91
C ALA A 498 -35.45 16.05 25.32
N ILE A 499 -35.08 15.09 26.18
CA ILE A 499 -34.74 13.72 25.77
C ILE A 499 -35.94 13.06 25.08
N ASP A 500 -37.12 13.08 25.71
CA ASP A 500 -38.35 12.48 25.18
C ASP A 500 -38.76 13.08 23.83
N ALA A 501 -38.77 14.41 23.71
CA ALA A 501 -39.10 15.09 22.47
C ALA A 501 -38.09 14.80 21.35
N CYS A 502 -36.78 14.77 21.67
CA CYS A 502 -35.73 14.46 20.71
C CYS A 502 -35.84 13.02 20.22
N LEU A 503 -35.99 12.04 21.12
CA LEU A 503 -36.16 10.64 20.76
C LEU A 503 -37.42 10.42 19.90
N THR A 504 -38.54 11.07 20.25
CA THR A 504 -39.77 11.02 19.45
C THR A 504 -39.55 11.49 18.01
N VAL A 505 -38.81 12.60 17.81
CA VAL A 505 -38.50 13.10 16.46
C VAL A 505 -37.50 12.21 15.73
N CYS A 506 -36.52 11.67 16.45
CA CYS A 506 -35.56 10.71 15.89
C CYS A 506 -36.27 9.45 15.38
N ASP A 507 -37.21 8.89 16.14
CA ASP A 507 -38.04 7.74 15.73
C ASP A 507 -38.95 8.10 14.54
N GLU A 508 -39.52 9.30 14.51
CA GLU A 508 -40.40 9.76 13.42
C GLU A 508 -39.66 9.91 12.09
N LEU A 509 -38.44 10.44 12.12
CA LEU A 509 -37.68 10.82 10.93
C LEU A 509 -36.51 9.87 10.61
N ASP A 510 -36.35 8.79 11.37
CA ASP A 510 -35.32 7.77 11.20
C ASP A 510 -33.90 8.36 11.19
N VAL A 511 -33.59 9.16 12.21
CA VAL A 511 -32.26 9.75 12.43
C VAL A 511 -31.75 9.44 13.83
N GLN A 512 -30.42 9.43 14.00
CA GLN A 512 -29.83 9.02 15.27
C GLN A 512 -29.86 10.15 16.32
N CYS A 513 -30.15 9.79 17.57
CA CYS A 513 -29.96 10.65 18.73
C CYS A 513 -28.56 10.43 19.34
N LEU A 514 -27.81 11.52 19.53
CA LEU A 514 -26.56 11.56 20.26
C LEU A 514 -26.79 12.33 21.56
N ILE A 515 -26.22 11.90 22.68
CA ILE A 515 -26.45 12.53 23.97
C ILE A 515 -25.16 12.75 24.77
N HIS A 516 -25.07 13.94 25.35
CA HIS A 516 -24.21 14.26 26.49
C HIS A 516 -25.14 14.61 27.64
N THR A 517 -25.12 13.80 28.69
CA THR A 517 -26.13 13.77 29.76
C THR A 517 -25.94 14.89 30.79
N ASP A 518 -26.93 15.06 31.68
CA ASP A 518 -26.90 16.01 32.78
C ASP A 518 -25.86 15.60 33.84
N THR A 519 -24.63 16.10 33.71
CA THR A 519 -23.53 15.81 34.64
C THR A 519 -23.86 16.29 36.06
N LEU A 520 -24.61 17.40 36.16
CA LEU A 520 -24.96 18.03 37.43
C LEU A 520 -26.04 17.27 38.19
N ASN A 521 -26.78 16.39 37.51
CA ASN A 521 -28.01 15.78 38.02
C ASN A 521 -29.02 16.87 38.46
N GLU A 522 -29.07 17.97 37.71
CA GLU A 522 -29.95 19.10 38.00
C GLU A 522 -31.42 18.71 37.89
N SER A 523 -31.75 17.98 36.82
CA SER A 523 -33.11 17.44 36.63
C SER A 523 -33.31 16.13 37.37
N SER A 524 -32.32 15.25 37.33
CA SER A 524 -32.39 13.89 37.88
C SER A 524 -31.05 13.15 37.79
N PHE A 525 -30.91 12.03 38.51
CA PHE A 525 -29.80 11.10 38.32
C PHE A 525 -29.93 10.27 37.04
N VAL A 526 -28.88 9.53 36.70
CA VAL A 526 -28.74 8.74 35.46
C VAL A 526 -29.87 7.74 35.23
N GLU A 527 -30.49 7.17 36.27
CA GLU A 527 -31.60 6.23 36.13
C GLU A 527 -32.89 6.86 35.57
N SER A 528 -33.01 8.19 35.62
CA SER A 528 -34.14 8.94 35.07
C SER A 528 -33.85 9.54 33.69
N THR A 529 -32.58 9.56 33.30
CA THR A 529 -32.12 9.90 31.94
C THR A 529 -32.31 8.70 31.04
#